data_AF-A0A929HV50-F1
#
_entry.id   AF-A0A929HV50-F1
#
_cell.length_a   1.000
_cell.length_b   1.000
_cell.length_c   1.000
_cell.angle_alpha   90.00
_cell.angle_beta   90.00
_cell.angle_gamma   90.00
#
_symmetry.space_group_name_H-M   'P 1'
#
loop_
_entity.id
_entity.type
_entity.pdbx_description
1 polymer ?
#
loop_
_entity_poly.entity_id
_entity_poly.type
_entity_poly.pdbx_seq_one_letter_code
_entity_poly.pdbx_strand_id
1 'polypeptide(L)'
;DLYFSDLGEQAGYYNLVRSRTPPGEPIDIIATRRPYDSPGENPFYYRLQPLRFAVLDKRHMAYPLSRARMQRWTALFLNDDYEVTSLPSYETDVASNPFIAFRELPVQSRYKFMLDEARFTIMGFIKGPVCRGQVALNVIDDHFWVVFLDPEHKGANQTAEFLARESKNLRLPTAKSSILVSLLQWRNYSKDQLKFLKAKAKHLSQRTDPTQSKISLDLIWDGDGHNENATLTIFRHNDSASVVKGFVGHQPKTAWVIDYSLLERIHYLLVAGFDVYGNVAHQLETRLYMDFLRMEGEQNFLLFLPEDTRIPLRNFWYRGASSHVKQFVLSDTSKLDRDTDIVYHTDNPKQELLKLLQKREPGAEAHGYTISDPHFAQLHNLSGPPFSFMPEAAFVEVLGAGGVEQVYSIIHNASYSNNAQVFKEAERRIPSEDYVTVVKGFIGSYPNVFFQLREKDLDSFVKAIIALRSEEDYAELVSSYGVRRNASGFWKLSDKFHAHYKKYYPREAGLFDLNRYDNR
;
A
#
# COMPACT_ATOMS: atom_id res chain seq x y z
N ASP A 1 -13.94 -9.92 3.06
CA ASP A 1 -15.08 -10.39 2.27
C ASP A 1 -14.69 -11.63 1.48
N LEU A 2 -14.74 -12.80 2.13
CA LEU A 2 -14.42 -14.07 1.47
C LEU A 2 -15.51 -14.43 0.48
N TYR A 3 -15.16 -14.97 -0.69
CA TYR A 3 -16.15 -15.49 -1.63
C TYR A 3 -15.59 -16.71 -2.36
N PHE A 4 -16.47 -17.56 -2.89
CA PHE A 4 -16.07 -18.74 -3.65
C PHE A 4 -16.07 -18.43 -5.14
N SER A 5 -14.90 -18.24 -5.75
CA SER A 5 -14.78 -17.87 -7.16
C SER A 5 -15.31 -18.95 -8.11
N ASP A 6 -15.20 -20.22 -7.69
CA ASP A 6 -15.62 -21.38 -8.49
C ASP A 6 -17.15 -21.57 -8.52
N LEU A 7 -17.89 -20.82 -7.70
CA LEU A 7 -19.36 -20.86 -7.62
C LEU A 7 -20.05 -19.73 -8.43
N GLY A 8 -19.29 -18.94 -9.19
CA GLY A 8 -19.82 -17.87 -10.03
C GLY A 8 -20.35 -16.65 -9.26
N GLU A 9 -21.19 -15.82 -9.90
CA GLU A 9 -21.75 -14.59 -9.31
C GLU A 9 -22.82 -14.84 -8.23
N GLN A 10 -23.31 -16.08 -8.10
CA GLN A 10 -24.31 -16.45 -7.10
C GLN A 10 -23.72 -16.56 -5.68
N ALA A 11 -22.39 -16.64 -5.54
CA ALA A 11 -21.73 -16.63 -4.24
C ALA A 11 -21.69 -15.21 -3.65
N GLY A 12 -22.44 -15.00 -2.56
CA GLY A 12 -22.29 -13.82 -1.71
C GLY A 12 -20.94 -13.79 -0.98
N TYR A 13 -20.69 -12.70 -0.24
CA TYR A 13 -19.49 -12.56 0.59
C TYR A 13 -19.69 -13.12 2.00
N TYR A 14 -18.60 -13.54 2.63
CA TYR A 14 -18.58 -14.12 3.97
C TYR A 14 -17.48 -13.50 4.84
N ASN A 15 -17.75 -13.42 6.15
CA ASN A 15 -16.74 -13.18 7.18
C ASN A 15 -16.29 -14.52 7.76
N LEU A 16 -14.99 -14.65 8.06
CA LEU A 16 -14.47 -15.74 8.89
C LEU A 16 -14.56 -15.31 10.36
N VAL A 17 -15.29 -16.06 11.17
CA VAL A 17 -15.46 -15.78 12.60
C VAL A 17 -15.09 -16.99 13.45
N ARG A 18 -14.59 -16.75 14.68
CA ARG A 18 -14.48 -17.78 15.71
C ARG A 18 -15.83 -17.93 16.42
N SER A 19 -16.31 -19.16 16.56
CA SER A 19 -17.63 -19.49 17.13
C SER A 19 -17.51 -20.52 18.24
N ARG A 20 -18.28 -20.39 19.33
CA ARG A 20 -18.40 -21.42 20.37
C ARG A 20 -19.19 -22.64 19.89
N THR A 21 -20.10 -22.44 18.94
CA THR A 21 -20.99 -23.47 18.40
C THR A 21 -20.50 -24.08 17.07
N PRO A 22 -20.70 -25.40 16.84
CA PRO A 22 -20.31 -26.10 15.62
C PRO A 22 -21.26 -25.83 14.43
N PRO A 23 -20.87 -26.22 13.19
CA PRO A 23 -21.78 -26.25 12.05
C PRO A 23 -23.10 -26.99 12.35
N GLY A 24 -24.22 -26.48 11.85
CA GLY A 24 -25.57 -26.98 12.18
C GLY A 24 -26.30 -26.14 13.24
N GLU A 25 -25.56 -25.37 14.03
CA GLU A 25 -26.11 -24.46 15.05
C GLU A 25 -25.93 -22.98 14.67
N PRO A 26 -26.76 -22.06 15.25
CA PRO A 26 -26.55 -20.63 15.15
C PRO A 26 -25.14 -20.23 15.60
N ILE A 27 -24.49 -19.33 14.84
CA ILE A 27 -23.13 -18.85 15.15
C ILE A 27 -23.15 -18.07 16.47
N ASP A 28 -22.35 -18.49 17.45
CA ASP A 28 -22.08 -17.75 18.70
C ASP A 28 -20.65 -17.20 18.69
N ILE A 29 -20.52 -15.91 18.37
CA ILE A 29 -19.23 -15.27 18.07
C ILE A 29 -18.35 -15.13 19.33
N ILE A 30 -17.07 -15.48 19.18
CA ILE A 30 -16.01 -15.16 20.14
C ILE A 30 -15.36 -13.83 19.70
N ALA A 31 -15.85 -12.72 20.24
CA ALA A 31 -15.38 -11.38 19.93
C ALA A 31 -14.18 -11.00 20.81
N THR A 32 -12.98 -11.16 20.29
CA THR A 32 -11.75 -10.67 20.93
C THR A 32 -11.32 -9.32 20.35
N ARG A 33 -10.43 -8.61 21.05
CA ARG A 33 -9.93 -7.30 20.61
C ARG A 33 -9.01 -7.41 19.39
N ARG A 34 -8.18 -8.45 19.34
CA ARG A 34 -7.28 -8.78 18.22
C ARG A 34 -7.51 -10.21 17.73
N PRO A 35 -7.21 -10.52 16.45
CA PRO A 35 -7.37 -11.86 15.88
C PRO A 35 -6.52 -12.92 16.59
N TYR A 36 -5.38 -12.52 17.17
CA TYR A 36 -4.47 -13.42 17.89
C TYR A 36 -4.68 -13.42 19.42
N ASP A 37 -5.70 -12.75 19.95
CA ASP A 37 -6.04 -12.86 21.37
C ASP A 37 -6.68 -14.23 21.65
N SER A 38 -6.51 -14.72 22.88
CA SER A 38 -7.04 -16.01 23.33
C SER A 38 -8.55 -16.12 23.09
N PRO A 39 -9.03 -17.21 22.45
CA PRO A 39 -10.46 -17.49 22.31
C PRO A 39 -11.11 -18.05 23.60
N GLY A 40 -10.34 -18.21 24.68
CA GLY A 40 -10.75 -18.90 25.91
C GLY A 40 -10.26 -20.35 25.95
N GLU A 41 -10.65 -21.07 27.01
CA GLU A 41 -10.18 -22.44 27.28
C GLU A 41 -11.01 -23.53 26.56
N ASN A 42 -12.21 -23.18 26.09
CA ASN A 42 -13.10 -24.14 25.43
C ASN A 42 -12.76 -24.31 23.94
N PRO A 43 -13.04 -25.50 23.35
CA PRO A 43 -12.97 -25.68 21.91
C PRO A 43 -13.83 -24.65 21.16
N PHE A 44 -13.37 -24.24 19.99
CA PHE A 44 -14.08 -23.29 19.13
C PHE A 44 -13.95 -23.69 17.66
N TYR A 45 -14.76 -23.06 16.81
CA TYR A 45 -14.86 -23.36 15.39
C TYR A 45 -14.63 -22.10 14.57
N TYR A 46 -13.91 -22.22 13.46
CA TYR A 46 -13.94 -21.20 12.42
C TYR A 46 -15.19 -21.40 11.56
N ARG A 47 -16.01 -20.34 11.42
CA ARG A 47 -17.30 -20.37 10.71
C ARG A 47 -17.35 -19.27 9.66
N LEU A 48 -17.95 -19.57 8.52
CA LEU A 48 -18.28 -18.58 7.49
C LEU A 48 -19.65 -17.97 7.78
N GLN A 49 -19.67 -16.68 8.09
CA GLN A 49 -20.89 -15.91 8.31
C GLN A 49 -21.22 -15.09 7.06
N PRO A 50 -22.40 -15.25 6.44
CA PRO A 50 -22.79 -14.43 5.29
C PRO A 50 -22.79 -12.93 5.61
N LEU A 51 -22.21 -12.13 4.73
CA LEU A 51 -22.24 -10.68 4.80
C LEU A 51 -23.61 -10.16 4.36
N ARG A 52 -24.28 -9.35 5.19
CA ARG A 52 -25.66 -8.85 4.96
C ARG A 52 -25.75 -7.32 4.86
N PHE A 53 -24.65 -6.66 4.55
CA PHE A 53 -24.59 -5.19 4.46
C PHE A 53 -24.27 -4.74 3.04
N ALA A 54 -24.65 -3.51 2.72
CA ALA A 54 -24.22 -2.87 1.49
C ALA A 54 -22.69 -2.79 1.44
N VAL A 55 -22.13 -3.17 0.29
CA VAL A 55 -20.69 -3.16 0.06
C VAL A 55 -20.24 -1.72 -0.20
N LEU A 56 -19.39 -1.18 0.68
CA LEU A 56 -18.77 0.14 0.52
C LEU A 56 -17.34 -0.04 0.02
N ASP A 57 -16.92 0.69 -1.02
CA ASP A 57 -15.60 0.51 -1.65
C ASP A 57 -14.46 0.62 -0.62
N LYS A 58 -14.51 1.60 0.30
CA LYS A 58 -13.48 1.78 1.34
C LYS A 58 -13.29 0.55 2.22
N ARG A 59 -14.33 -0.23 2.49
CA ARG A 59 -14.26 -1.40 3.38
C ARG A 59 -14.23 -2.71 2.63
N HIS A 60 -14.59 -2.69 1.35
CA HIS A 60 -14.66 -3.90 0.55
C HIS A 60 -13.26 -4.41 0.23
N MET A 61 -12.99 -5.63 0.69
CA MET A 61 -11.78 -6.37 0.37
C MET A 61 -12.20 -7.80 0.05
N ALA A 62 -12.54 -8.01 -1.22
CA ALA A 62 -12.88 -9.32 -1.75
C ALA A 62 -11.64 -10.22 -1.74
N TYR A 63 -11.80 -11.43 -1.23
CA TYR A 63 -10.74 -12.42 -1.17
C TYR A 63 -11.27 -13.77 -1.68
N PRO A 64 -10.79 -14.26 -2.84
CA PRO A 64 -11.33 -15.46 -3.44
C PRO A 64 -10.89 -16.70 -2.67
N LEU A 65 -11.79 -17.67 -2.57
CA LEU A 65 -11.57 -19.04 -2.17
C LEU A 65 -11.91 -19.95 -3.36
N SER A 66 -11.03 -20.89 -3.68
CA SER A 66 -11.19 -21.81 -4.80
C SER A 66 -10.47 -23.11 -4.52
N ARG A 67 -10.75 -24.13 -5.34
CA ARG A 67 -9.99 -25.39 -5.30
C ARG A 67 -8.51 -25.15 -5.61
N ALA A 68 -8.20 -24.30 -6.59
CA ALA A 68 -6.83 -23.94 -6.93
C ALA A 68 -6.11 -23.26 -5.75
N ARG A 69 -6.78 -22.36 -5.03
CA ARG A 69 -6.22 -21.72 -3.82
C ARG A 69 -5.99 -22.71 -2.69
N MET A 70 -6.92 -23.64 -2.47
CA MET A 70 -6.74 -24.70 -1.48
C MET A 70 -5.51 -25.57 -1.81
N GLN A 71 -5.33 -25.94 -3.08
CA GLN A 71 -4.15 -26.68 -3.53
C GLN A 71 -2.87 -25.88 -3.31
N ARG A 72 -2.86 -24.58 -3.65
CA ARG A 72 -1.72 -23.69 -3.40
C ARG A 72 -1.36 -23.63 -1.91
N TRP A 73 -2.33 -23.45 -1.02
CA TRP A 73 -2.07 -23.42 0.43
C TRP A 73 -1.61 -24.76 0.99
N THR A 74 -2.16 -25.87 0.47
CA THR A 74 -1.70 -27.23 0.80
C THR A 74 -0.24 -27.41 0.39
N ALA A 75 0.13 -26.96 -0.82
CA ALA A 75 1.51 -27.02 -1.28
C ALA A 75 2.46 -26.19 -0.40
N LEU A 76 2.05 -24.98 -0.01
CA LEU A 76 2.88 -24.09 0.81
C LEU A 76 3.04 -24.57 2.25
N PHE A 77 2.01 -25.16 2.86
CA PHE A 77 2.00 -25.38 4.31
C PHE A 77 1.82 -26.83 4.74
N LEU A 78 1.36 -27.74 3.87
CA LEU A 78 1.04 -29.11 4.27
C LEU A 78 1.90 -30.17 3.54
N ASN A 79 2.55 -29.79 2.45
CA ASN A 79 3.38 -30.71 1.65
C ASN A 79 4.89 -30.56 1.93
N ASP A 80 5.33 -29.45 2.52
CA ASP A 80 6.74 -29.24 2.84
C ASP A 80 7.18 -30.15 4.00
N ASP A 81 8.45 -30.58 3.97
CA ASP A 81 9.07 -31.42 5.00
C ASP A 81 9.50 -30.56 6.20
N TYR A 82 8.54 -30.20 7.04
CA TYR A 82 8.76 -29.54 8.33
C TYR A 82 7.75 -30.04 9.36
N GLU A 83 8.11 -29.95 10.64
CA GLU A 83 7.27 -30.39 11.74
C GLU A 83 6.83 -29.19 12.61
N VAL A 84 5.54 -29.11 12.89
CA VAL A 84 5.00 -28.22 13.94
C VAL A 84 4.87 -29.03 15.21
N THR A 85 5.79 -28.82 16.15
CA THR A 85 5.88 -29.59 17.39
C THR A 85 4.88 -29.09 18.45
N SER A 86 4.46 -27.83 18.34
CA SER A 86 3.47 -27.23 19.25
C SER A 86 2.73 -26.07 18.61
N LEU A 87 1.47 -25.87 19.01
CA LEU A 87 0.72 -24.67 18.63
C LEU A 87 1.22 -23.47 19.45
N PRO A 88 1.30 -22.26 18.86
CA PRO A 88 1.73 -21.08 19.60
C PRO A 88 0.77 -20.72 20.73
N SER A 89 1.34 -20.22 21.82
CA SER A 89 0.57 -19.65 22.92
C SER A 89 -0.14 -18.36 22.50
N TYR A 90 -1.31 -18.10 23.09
CA TYR A 90 -2.03 -16.82 23.00
C TYR A 90 -1.48 -15.76 23.98
N GLU A 91 -0.44 -16.08 24.75
CA GLU A 91 0.24 -15.09 25.60
C GLU A 91 0.78 -13.93 24.77
N THR A 92 0.69 -12.71 25.31
CA THR A 92 0.92 -11.48 24.54
C THR A 92 2.33 -11.39 23.97
N ASP A 93 3.34 -11.87 24.69
CA ASP A 93 4.75 -11.86 24.28
C ASP A 93 5.08 -12.83 23.14
N VAL A 94 4.24 -13.86 22.94
CA VAL A 94 4.30 -14.78 21.79
C VAL A 94 3.38 -14.31 20.67
N ALA A 95 2.09 -14.17 20.93
CA ALA A 95 1.04 -13.96 19.92
C ALA A 95 1.16 -12.63 19.16
N SER A 96 1.76 -11.61 19.77
CA SER A 96 1.97 -10.31 19.11
C SER A 96 3.16 -10.27 18.16
N ASN A 97 4.03 -11.30 18.18
CA ASN A 97 5.23 -11.36 17.35
C ASN A 97 5.18 -12.54 16.37
N PRO A 98 4.94 -12.30 15.06
CA PRO A 98 4.81 -13.37 14.09
C PRO A 98 6.09 -14.19 13.87
N PHE A 99 7.26 -13.64 14.20
CA PHE A 99 8.54 -14.34 14.08
C PHE A 99 8.80 -15.28 15.27
N ILE A 100 7.98 -15.19 16.33
CA ILE A 100 7.99 -16.10 17.47
C ILE A 100 6.84 -17.12 17.30
N ALA A 101 5.61 -16.63 17.14
CA ALA A 101 4.41 -17.48 17.09
C ALA A 101 4.44 -18.51 15.94
N PHE A 102 4.95 -18.13 14.77
CA PHE A 102 4.95 -18.97 13.57
C PHE A 102 6.36 -19.36 13.14
N ARG A 103 7.30 -19.44 14.09
CA ARG A 103 8.71 -19.76 13.83
C ARG A 103 8.90 -21.11 13.16
N GLU A 104 8.06 -22.09 13.51
CA GLU A 104 8.13 -23.46 12.97
C GLU A 104 7.61 -23.56 11.53
N LEU A 105 6.90 -22.54 11.03
CA LEU A 105 6.46 -22.49 9.64
C LEU A 105 7.61 -22.00 8.72
N PRO A 106 7.80 -22.59 7.53
CA PRO A 106 8.81 -22.12 6.59
C PRO A 106 8.61 -20.65 6.20
N VAL A 107 9.67 -19.84 6.33
CA VAL A 107 9.64 -18.40 5.99
C VAL A 107 9.26 -18.18 4.53
N GLN A 108 9.80 -18.99 3.61
CA GLN A 108 9.49 -18.88 2.19
C GLN A 108 8.01 -19.11 1.91
N SER A 109 7.41 -20.11 2.56
CA SER A 109 5.98 -20.43 2.39
C SER A 109 5.08 -19.31 2.90
N ARG A 110 5.43 -18.70 4.04
CA ARG A 110 4.73 -17.52 4.57
C ARG A 110 4.88 -16.31 3.64
N TYR A 111 6.07 -16.08 3.10
CA TYR A 111 6.30 -14.95 2.21
C TYR A 111 5.53 -15.13 0.88
N LYS A 112 5.62 -16.29 0.25
CA LYS A 112 4.84 -16.64 -0.96
C LYS A 112 3.34 -16.50 -0.73
N PHE A 113 2.84 -16.92 0.43
CA PHE A 113 1.43 -16.73 0.79
C PHE A 113 1.01 -15.24 0.81
N MET A 114 1.86 -14.36 1.34
CA MET A 114 1.60 -12.91 1.35
C MET A 114 1.74 -12.29 -0.05
N LEU A 115 2.68 -12.78 -0.87
CA LEU A 115 2.96 -12.32 -2.23
C LEU A 115 1.88 -12.72 -3.24
N ASP A 116 1.31 -13.93 -3.10
CA ASP A 116 0.21 -14.43 -3.95
C ASP A 116 -0.92 -13.39 -4.06
N GLU A 117 -1.16 -12.62 -2.98
CA GLU A 117 -2.13 -11.52 -2.90
C GLU A 117 -1.50 -10.24 -2.31
N ALA A 118 -0.31 -9.83 -2.76
CA ALA A 118 0.42 -8.70 -2.18
C ALA A 118 -0.40 -7.40 -2.16
N ARG A 119 -1.20 -7.13 -3.22
CA ARG A 119 -2.14 -6.00 -3.23
C ARG A 119 -3.10 -6.09 -2.06
N PHE A 120 -3.72 -7.24 -1.81
CA PHE A 120 -4.66 -7.43 -0.71
C PHE A 120 -3.99 -7.21 0.64
N THR A 121 -2.79 -7.78 0.83
CA THR A 121 -2.00 -7.62 2.05
C THR A 121 -1.73 -6.14 2.37
N ILE A 122 -1.30 -5.37 1.37
CA ILE A 122 -1.02 -3.93 1.53
C ILE A 122 -2.31 -3.12 1.67
N MET A 123 -3.31 -3.45 0.86
CA MET A 123 -4.62 -2.81 0.93
C MET A 123 -5.30 -3.03 2.29
N GLY A 124 -4.99 -4.12 2.99
CA GLY A 124 -5.48 -4.41 4.34
C GLY A 124 -5.28 -3.26 5.34
N PHE A 125 -4.12 -2.61 5.31
CA PHE A 125 -3.89 -1.44 6.17
C PHE A 125 -4.37 -0.13 5.55
N ILE A 126 -4.28 0.04 4.23
CA ILE A 126 -4.77 1.24 3.51
C ILE A 126 -6.29 1.40 3.63
N LYS A 127 -7.04 0.31 3.46
CA LYS A 127 -8.50 0.26 3.65
C LYS A 127 -8.87 0.10 5.13
N GLY A 128 -7.96 -0.42 5.95
CA GLY A 128 -8.10 -0.62 7.39
C GLY A 128 -8.34 0.65 8.21
N PRO A 129 -8.68 0.48 9.50
CA PRO A 129 -9.01 1.58 10.40
C PRO A 129 -7.81 2.45 10.79
N VAL A 130 -6.58 1.92 10.65
CA VAL A 130 -5.33 2.65 10.92
C VAL A 130 -5.10 3.79 9.94
N CYS A 131 -5.47 3.62 8.67
CA CYS A 131 -5.38 4.65 7.63
C CYS A 131 -6.68 5.45 7.57
N ARG A 132 -7.06 6.06 8.70
CA ARG A 132 -8.15 7.04 8.79
C ARG A 132 -7.61 8.32 9.41
N GLY A 133 -7.61 9.39 8.63
CA GLY A 133 -7.14 10.71 9.06
C GLY A 133 -5.71 11.02 8.62
N GLN A 134 -5.43 12.31 8.47
CA GLN A 134 -4.18 12.84 7.94
C GLN A 134 -2.94 12.41 8.74
N VAL A 135 -3.03 12.37 10.08
CA VAL A 135 -1.88 12.02 10.95
C VAL A 135 -1.35 10.61 10.69
N ALA A 136 -2.22 9.68 10.32
CA ALA A 136 -1.80 8.31 10.00
C ALA A 136 -1.17 8.22 8.60
N LEU A 137 -1.70 8.97 7.64
CA LEU A 137 -1.32 8.86 6.23
C LEU A 137 -0.18 9.78 5.81
N ASN A 138 0.12 10.83 6.57
CA ASN A 138 1.27 11.71 6.31
C ASN A 138 2.65 11.05 6.51
N VAL A 139 2.69 9.73 6.69
CA VAL A 139 3.92 8.93 6.69
C VAL A 139 4.36 8.57 5.27
N ILE A 140 3.46 8.53 4.29
CA ILE A 140 3.77 8.13 2.91
C ILE A 140 3.71 9.32 1.95
N ASP A 141 4.44 9.21 0.83
CA ASP A 141 4.27 10.13 -0.29
C ASP A 141 2.92 9.89 -0.97
N ASP A 142 2.41 10.91 -1.68
CA ASP A 142 1.12 10.80 -2.36
C ASP A 142 1.13 9.83 -3.52
N HIS A 143 2.30 9.52 -4.06
CA HIS A 143 2.47 8.55 -5.12
C HIS A 143 3.84 7.89 -5.03
N PHE A 144 3.84 6.56 -4.91
CA PHE A 144 5.05 5.74 -4.94
C PHE A 144 4.76 4.33 -5.45
N TRP A 145 5.81 3.69 -5.99
CA TRP A 145 5.73 2.31 -6.48
C TRP A 145 6.31 1.34 -5.45
N VAL A 146 5.80 0.12 -5.47
CA VAL A 146 6.25 -0.98 -4.61
C VAL A 146 6.58 -2.19 -5.49
N VAL A 147 7.73 -2.78 -5.20
CA VAL A 147 8.13 -4.11 -5.67
C VAL A 147 8.61 -4.94 -4.48
N PHE A 148 8.80 -6.24 -4.70
CA PHE A 148 9.10 -7.21 -3.65
C PHE A 148 10.43 -7.91 -3.91
N LEU A 149 11.16 -8.30 -2.87
CA LEU A 149 12.29 -9.20 -3.03
C LEU A 149 11.81 -10.63 -3.35
N ASP A 150 12.58 -11.36 -4.15
CA ASP A 150 12.30 -12.74 -4.52
C ASP A 150 12.36 -13.68 -3.29
N PRO A 151 11.28 -14.42 -2.97
CA PRO A 151 11.25 -15.39 -1.88
C PRO A 151 12.20 -16.60 -2.08
N GLU A 152 12.68 -16.88 -3.28
CA GLU A 152 13.55 -18.02 -3.56
C GLU A 152 15.03 -17.63 -3.61
N HIS A 153 15.34 -16.37 -3.90
CA HIS A 153 16.71 -15.92 -4.04
C HIS A 153 17.46 -15.97 -2.70
N LYS A 154 18.60 -16.67 -2.65
CA LYS A 154 19.41 -16.84 -1.42
C LYS A 154 19.89 -15.52 -0.81
N GLY A 155 20.16 -14.53 -1.67
CA GLY A 155 20.52 -13.15 -1.27
C GLY A 155 19.35 -12.29 -0.79
N ALA A 156 18.10 -12.70 -1.01
CA ALA A 156 16.90 -12.05 -0.49
C ALA A 156 16.36 -12.75 0.76
N ASN A 157 16.70 -14.03 0.94
CA ASN A 157 16.11 -14.90 1.94
C ASN A 157 16.60 -14.65 3.37
N GLN A 158 15.64 -14.43 4.27
CA GLN A 158 15.86 -14.34 5.71
C GLN A 158 15.48 -15.69 6.34
N THR A 159 16.41 -16.33 7.06
CA THR A 159 16.11 -17.61 7.72
C THR A 159 15.25 -17.44 8.96
N ALA A 160 14.46 -18.47 9.31
CA ALA A 160 13.65 -18.50 10.53
C ALA A 160 14.52 -18.29 11.78
N GLU A 161 15.71 -18.89 11.83
CA GLU A 161 16.66 -18.75 12.95
C GLU A 161 17.16 -17.31 13.09
N PHE A 162 17.47 -16.67 11.97
CA PHE A 162 17.87 -15.26 11.95
C PHE A 162 16.75 -14.36 12.50
N LEU A 163 15.52 -14.51 11.98
CA LEU A 163 14.38 -13.69 12.42
C LEU A 163 14.02 -13.96 13.88
N ALA A 164 14.07 -15.21 14.33
CA ALA A 164 13.85 -15.55 15.73
C ALA A 164 14.92 -14.96 16.66
N ARG A 165 16.20 -15.00 16.26
CA ARG A 165 17.31 -14.37 17.02
C ARG A 165 17.14 -12.86 17.11
N GLU A 166 16.74 -12.22 16.01
CA GLU A 166 16.52 -10.77 15.94
C GLU A 166 15.12 -10.35 16.41
N SER A 167 14.27 -11.27 16.87
CA SER A 167 12.87 -11.01 17.26
C SER A 167 12.71 -9.87 18.27
N LYS A 168 13.68 -9.69 19.19
CA LYS A 168 13.72 -8.58 20.14
C LYS A 168 13.90 -7.23 19.44
N ASN A 169 14.68 -7.19 18.37
CA ASN A 169 14.90 -6.01 17.54
C ASN A 169 13.73 -5.73 16.59
N LEU A 170 12.89 -6.74 16.32
CA LEU A 170 11.70 -6.68 15.46
C LEU A 170 10.41 -6.45 16.25
N ARG A 171 10.50 -6.13 17.55
CA ARG A 171 9.33 -5.96 18.41
C ARG A 171 8.47 -4.78 17.93
N LEU A 172 7.17 -5.04 17.82
CA LEU A 172 6.16 -4.04 17.46
C LEU A 172 5.65 -3.29 18.71
N PRO A 173 5.13 -2.06 18.54
CA PRO A 173 4.43 -1.32 19.59
C PRO A 173 3.29 -2.12 20.24
N THR A 174 3.20 -2.05 21.58
CA THR A 174 2.12 -2.66 22.37
C THR A 174 1.34 -1.58 23.12
N ALA A 175 0.01 -1.70 23.18
CA ALA A 175 -0.93 -0.65 23.60
C ALA A 175 -0.91 -0.21 25.10
N LYS A 176 0.22 -0.25 25.81
CA LYS A 176 0.32 0.00 27.26
C LYS A 176 1.23 1.19 27.65
N SER A 177 1.24 2.28 26.89
CA SER A 177 2.14 3.42 27.16
C SER A 177 1.41 4.77 27.23
N SER A 178 1.99 5.70 27.99
CA SER A 178 1.66 7.13 28.00
C SER A 178 2.52 7.88 26.97
N ILE A 179 2.13 9.09 26.56
CA ILE A 179 2.82 9.86 25.49
C ILE A 179 4.31 10.09 25.76
N LEU A 180 4.71 10.38 27.01
CA LEU A 180 6.13 10.53 27.38
C LEU A 180 6.90 9.21 27.26
N VAL A 181 6.25 8.11 27.62
CA VAL A 181 6.80 6.75 27.43
C VAL A 181 6.92 6.45 25.94
N SER A 182 5.98 6.88 25.10
CA SER A 182 6.03 6.70 23.64
C SER A 182 7.23 7.36 22.97
N LEU A 183 7.63 8.56 23.40
CA LEU A 183 8.84 9.23 22.89
C LEU A 183 10.13 8.50 23.31
N LEU A 184 10.20 8.01 24.55
CA LEU A 184 11.31 7.18 25.03
C LEU A 184 11.37 5.83 24.30
N GLN A 185 10.21 5.20 24.08
CA GLN A 185 10.10 3.95 23.34
C GLN A 185 10.48 4.12 21.88
N TRP A 186 10.12 5.24 21.25
CA TRP A 186 10.55 5.55 19.89
C TRP A 186 12.07 5.57 19.75
N ARG A 187 12.80 6.15 20.72
CA ARG A 187 14.27 6.09 20.73
C ARG A 187 14.79 4.65 20.87
N ASN A 188 14.10 3.80 21.62
CA ASN A 188 14.46 2.38 21.73
C ASN A 188 14.19 1.64 20.41
N TYR A 189 13.02 1.82 19.81
CA TYR A 189 12.69 1.27 18.49
C TYR A 189 13.70 1.70 17.42
N SER A 190 14.10 2.97 17.43
CA SER A 190 15.14 3.48 16.52
C SER A 190 16.47 2.71 16.68
N LYS A 191 16.90 2.47 17.93
CA LYS A 191 18.12 1.68 18.20
C LYS A 191 17.99 0.23 17.80
N ASP A 192 16.85 -0.38 18.09
CA ASP A 192 16.57 -1.79 17.82
C ASP A 192 16.44 -2.04 16.31
N GLN A 193 15.76 -1.15 15.59
CA GLN A 193 15.74 -1.14 14.12
C GLN A 193 17.16 -0.99 13.54
N LEU A 194 17.98 -0.07 14.07
CA LEU A 194 19.35 0.09 13.59
C LEU A 194 20.20 -1.17 13.82
N LYS A 195 20.03 -1.85 14.97
CA LYS A 195 20.69 -3.14 15.23
C LYS A 195 20.21 -4.20 14.25
N PHE A 196 18.91 -4.29 13.98
CA PHE A 196 18.35 -5.23 13.02
C PHE A 196 18.93 -5.00 11.61
N LEU A 197 18.96 -3.75 11.13
CA LEU A 197 19.51 -3.42 9.81
C LEU A 197 21.00 -3.79 9.71
N LYS A 198 21.79 -3.53 10.76
CA LYS A 198 23.20 -3.97 10.82
C LYS A 198 23.34 -5.50 10.84
N ALA A 199 22.49 -6.19 11.59
CA ALA A 199 22.47 -7.65 11.66
C ALA A 199 22.07 -8.26 10.31
N LYS A 200 21.08 -7.68 9.62
CA LYS A 200 20.64 -8.06 8.27
C LYS A 200 21.77 -7.89 7.27
N ALA A 201 22.43 -6.72 7.24
CA ALA A 201 23.58 -6.48 6.36
C ALA A 201 24.72 -7.49 6.60
N LYS A 202 25.05 -7.78 7.87
CA LYS A 202 26.06 -8.77 8.24
C LYS A 202 25.64 -10.20 7.86
N HIS A 203 24.38 -10.55 8.06
CA HIS A 203 23.85 -11.88 7.71
C HIS A 203 23.92 -12.11 6.20
N LEU A 204 23.58 -11.09 5.42
CA LEU A 204 23.66 -11.12 3.97
C LEU A 204 25.11 -11.32 3.51
N SER A 205 26.05 -10.52 4.03
CA SER A 205 27.47 -10.63 3.63
C SER A 205 28.13 -11.96 4.00
N GLN A 206 27.66 -12.63 5.06
CA GLN A 206 28.20 -13.92 5.51
C GLN A 206 27.64 -15.13 4.76
N ARG A 207 26.46 -15.03 4.14
CA ARG A 207 25.78 -16.16 3.48
C ARG A 207 25.97 -16.23 1.98
N THR A 208 26.33 -15.12 1.37
CA THR A 208 26.52 -15.07 -0.07
C THR A 208 27.99 -15.28 -0.39
N ASP A 209 28.31 -16.35 -1.14
CA ASP A 209 29.54 -16.41 -1.93
C ASP A 209 29.64 -15.11 -2.75
N PRO A 210 30.81 -14.43 -2.86
CA PRO A 210 30.96 -13.19 -3.64
C PRO A 210 30.32 -13.26 -5.05
N THR A 211 30.26 -14.45 -5.64
CA THR A 211 29.64 -14.72 -6.96
C THR A 211 28.11 -14.83 -6.94
N GLN A 212 27.50 -15.17 -5.80
CA GLN A 212 26.05 -15.29 -5.57
C GLN A 212 25.45 -14.10 -4.78
N SER A 213 26.28 -13.12 -4.43
CA SER A 213 25.89 -11.88 -3.75
C SER A 213 25.37 -10.77 -4.68
N LYS A 214 25.10 -11.06 -5.95
CA LYS A 214 24.86 -10.00 -6.94
C LYS A 214 23.64 -9.17 -6.60
N ILE A 215 23.81 -7.85 -6.49
CA ILE A 215 22.71 -6.89 -6.36
C ILE A 215 22.23 -6.57 -7.78
N SER A 216 21.47 -7.50 -8.34
CA SER A 216 20.91 -7.43 -9.70
C SER A 216 19.39 -7.47 -9.67
N LEU A 217 18.74 -7.28 -10.83
CA LEU A 217 17.28 -7.37 -10.94
C LEU A 217 16.74 -8.75 -10.51
N ASP A 218 17.55 -9.81 -10.53
CA ASP A 218 17.15 -11.15 -10.10
C ASP A 218 16.80 -11.23 -8.60
N LEU A 219 17.15 -10.21 -7.81
CA LEU A 219 16.70 -10.09 -6.42
C LEU A 219 15.25 -9.63 -6.29
N ILE A 220 14.65 -9.05 -7.34
CA ILE A 220 13.27 -8.60 -7.35
C ILE A 220 12.39 -9.76 -7.82
N TRP A 221 11.33 -10.04 -7.05
CA TRP A 221 10.33 -11.04 -7.40
C TRP A 221 9.57 -10.62 -8.66
N ASP A 222 9.64 -11.44 -9.70
CA ASP A 222 9.03 -11.19 -11.00
C ASP A 222 7.60 -11.75 -11.11
N GLY A 223 6.93 -12.00 -10.00
CA GLY A 223 5.59 -12.58 -9.99
C GLY A 223 5.53 -14.01 -10.52
N ASP A 224 6.63 -14.74 -10.53
CA ASP A 224 6.75 -16.05 -11.20
C ASP A 224 6.38 -15.95 -12.70
N GLY A 225 6.60 -14.77 -13.30
CA GLY A 225 6.29 -14.43 -14.68
C GLY A 225 4.82 -14.18 -15.01
N HIS A 226 3.90 -14.34 -14.06
CA HIS A 226 2.45 -14.24 -14.32
C HIS A 226 1.64 -13.50 -13.25
N ASN A 227 2.16 -13.29 -12.04
CA ASN A 227 1.44 -12.68 -10.95
C ASN A 227 1.58 -11.16 -10.95
N GLU A 228 0.54 -10.47 -11.40
CA GLU A 228 0.47 -9.01 -11.43
C GLU A 228 0.54 -8.33 -10.04
N ASN A 229 0.55 -9.09 -8.93
CA ASN A 229 0.83 -8.52 -7.60
C ASN A 229 2.32 -8.15 -7.40
N ALA A 230 3.22 -8.51 -8.33
CA ALA A 230 4.65 -8.20 -8.27
C ALA A 230 4.93 -6.69 -8.25
N THR A 231 4.06 -5.90 -8.88
CA THR A 231 4.18 -4.45 -8.97
C THR A 231 2.92 -3.78 -8.48
N LEU A 232 3.07 -2.77 -7.62
CA LEU A 232 1.95 -2.02 -7.08
C LEU A 232 2.23 -0.51 -7.13
N THR A 233 1.16 0.26 -7.27
CA THR A 233 1.16 1.70 -7.10
C THR A 233 0.27 2.09 -5.94
N ILE A 234 0.78 2.94 -5.07
CA ILE A 234 0.05 3.50 -3.93
C ILE A 234 -0.22 4.96 -4.22
N PHE A 235 -1.48 5.38 -4.07
CA PHE A 235 -1.90 6.77 -4.09
C PHE A 235 -2.40 7.18 -2.70
N ARG A 236 -1.95 8.31 -2.17
CA ARG A 236 -2.58 8.96 -1.01
C ARG A 236 -3.51 10.05 -1.52
N HIS A 237 -4.68 10.13 -0.90
CA HIS A 237 -5.71 11.14 -1.15
C HIS A 237 -5.93 11.90 0.17
N ASN A 238 -4.90 12.64 0.61
CA ASN A 238 -4.76 13.31 1.90
C ASN A 238 -4.99 12.42 3.16
N ASP A 239 -6.24 12.09 3.46
CA ASP A 239 -6.71 11.34 4.63
C ASP A 239 -7.31 9.95 4.30
N SER A 240 -7.16 9.52 3.04
CA SER A 240 -7.33 8.15 2.58
C SER A 240 -6.21 7.76 1.60
N ALA A 241 -6.21 6.52 1.13
CA ALA A 241 -5.27 6.04 0.14
C ALA A 241 -5.86 4.89 -0.69
N SER A 242 -5.20 4.53 -1.78
CA SER A 242 -5.56 3.44 -2.69
C SER A 242 -4.33 2.66 -3.10
N VAL A 243 -4.52 1.38 -3.40
CA VAL A 243 -3.47 0.48 -3.89
C VAL A 243 -3.98 -0.18 -5.16
N VAL A 244 -3.21 -0.08 -6.23
CA VAL A 244 -3.54 -0.69 -7.53
C VAL A 244 -2.36 -1.55 -8.00
N LYS A 245 -2.65 -2.53 -8.85
CA LYS A 245 -1.60 -3.36 -9.50
C LYS A 245 -0.97 -2.60 -10.65
N GLY A 246 0.31 -2.89 -10.91
CA GLY A 246 1.09 -2.25 -11.96
C GLY A 246 1.69 -0.91 -11.55
N PHE A 247 2.52 -0.36 -12.43
CA PHE A 247 3.09 0.98 -12.31
C PHE A 247 2.18 1.99 -13.01
N VAL A 248 1.38 2.69 -12.22
CA VAL A 248 0.34 3.60 -12.69
C VAL A 248 0.82 5.04 -12.52
N GLY A 249 0.62 5.89 -13.53
CA GLY A 249 1.00 7.29 -13.48
C GLY A 249 2.48 7.55 -13.75
N HIS A 250 2.96 8.71 -13.29
CA HIS A 250 4.35 9.15 -13.47
C HIS A 250 5.36 8.26 -12.76
N GLN A 251 6.63 8.40 -13.12
CA GLN A 251 7.69 7.92 -12.23
C GLN A 251 7.64 8.70 -10.91
N PRO A 252 7.39 8.03 -9.77
CA PRO A 252 7.19 8.71 -8.50
C PRO A 252 8.49 9.26 -7.92
N LYS A 253 8.37 10.11 -6.89
CA LYS A 253 9.52 10.62 -6.13
C LYS A 253 10.32 9.48 -5.48
N THR A 254 9.64 8.51 -4.90
CA THR A 254 10.20 7.36 -4.17
C THR A 254 9.62 6.04 -4.68
N ALA A 255 10.31 4.95 -4.40
CA ALA A 255 9.81 3.59 -4.61
C ALA A 255 10.33 2.71 -3.47
N TRP A 256 9.59 1.66 -3.12
CA TRP A 256 9.96 0.75 -2.04
C TRP A 256 10.24 -0.65 -2.59
N VAL A 257 11.30 -1.26 -2.06
CA VAL A 257 11.55 -2.69 -2.21
C VAL A 257 11.24 -3.36 -0.88
N ILE A 258 10.22 -4.22 -0.86
CA ILE A 258 9.72 -4.85 0.35
C ILE A 258 10.22 -6.29 0.43
N ASP A 259 10.82 -6.65 1.56
CA ASP A 259 11.17 -8.03 1.89
C ASP A 259 10.15 -8.68 2.83
N TYR A 260 10.33 -9.97 3.11
CA TYR A 260 9.44 -10.72 3.99
C TYR A 260 9.27 -10.09 5.38
N SER A 261 10.37 -9.82 6.10
CA SER A 261 10.27 -9.23 7.44
C SER A 261 9.56 -7.89 7.44
N LEU A 262 9.76 -7.08 6.40
CA LEU A 262 9.16 -5.78 6.27
C LEU A 262 7.66 -5.91 6.00
N LEU A 263 7.26 -6.74 5.03
CA LEU A 263 5.85 -6.95 4.70
C LEU A 263 5.05 -7.48 5.90
N GLU A 264 5.60 -8.46 6.61
CA GLU A 264 4.95 -9.05 7.78
C GLU A 264 4.86 -8.09 8.97
N ARG A 265 5.91 -7.30 9.23
CA ARG A 265 5.86 -6.25 10.27
C ARG A 265 4.82 -5.19 9.95
N ILE A 266 4.73 -4.75 8.69
CA ILE A 266 3.70 -3.79 8.27
C ILE A 266 2.30 -4.37 8.53
N HIS A 267 2.06 -5.63 8.11
CA HIS A 267 0.77 -6.28 8.33
C HIS A 267 0.41 -6.40 9.81
N TYR A 268 1.33 -6.86 10.67
CA TYR A 268 1.06 -7.00 12.09
C TYR A 268 0.91 -5.66 12.80
N LEU A 269 1.70 -4.65 12.44
CA LEU A 269 1.59 -3.32 13.02
C LEU A 269 0.23 -2.68 12.71
N LEU A 270 -0.20 -2.79 11.45
CA LEU A 270 -1.28 -1.96 10.91
C LEU A 270 -2.62 -2.69 10.75
N VAL A 271 -2.61 -4.03 10.77
CA VAL A 271 -3.81 -4.85 10.57
C VAL A 271 -4.07 -5.74 11.78
N ALA A 272 -3.20 -6.73 12.04
CA ALA A 272 -3.47 -7.74 13.07
C ALA A 272 -3.34 -7.18 14.50
N GLY A 273 -2.34 -6.33 14.73
CA GLY A 273 -2.02 -5.75 16.04
C GLY A 273 -2.65 -4.37 16.28
N PHE A 274 -3.16 -3.72 15.23
CA PHE A 274 -3.71 -2.38 15.34
C PHE A 274 -4.99 -2.38 16.17
N ASP A 275 -4.99 -1.54 17.19
CA ASP A 275 -6.06 -1.47 18.17
C ASP A 275 -6.90 -0.22 17.96
N VAL A 276 -8.07 -0.39 17.35
CA VAL A 276 -9.01 0.71 17.05
C VAL A 276 -9.57 1.39 18.31
N TYR A 277 -9.54 0.68 19.44
CA TYR A 277 -9.95 1.20 20.75
C TYR A 277 -8.73 1.59 21.60
N GLY A 278 -7.52 1.56 21.02
CA GLY A 278 -6.29 1.97 21.66
C GLY A 278 -6.26 3.47 21.94
N ASN A 279 -5.48 3.88 22.93
CA ASN A 279 -5.33 5.29 23.28
C ASN A 279 -4.53 6.05 22.18
N VAL A 280 -4.52 7.39 22.28
CA VAL A 280 -3.77 8.26 21.35
C VAL A 280 -2.27 7.91 21.31
N ALA A 281 -1.70 7.46 22.43
CA ALA A 281 -0.30 7.05 22.50
C ALA A 281 0.00 5.83 21.60
N HIS A 282 -0.89 4.83 21.57
CA HIS A 282 -0.79 3.68 20.67
C HIS A 282 -0.80 4.09 19.20
N GLN A 283 -1.71 5.00 18.82
CA GLN A 283 -1.79 5.51 17.45
C GLN A 283 -0.52 6.28 17.05
N LEU A 284 0.01 7.10 17.97
CA LEU A 284 1.25 7.83 17.78
C LEU A 284 2.45 6.88 17.64
N GLU A 285 2.58 5.87 18.51
CA GLU A 285 3.66 4.87 18.40
C GLU A 285 3.59 4.09 17.11
N THR A 286 2.39 3.69 16.68
CA THR A 286 2.16 3.03 15.39
C THR A 286 2.66 3.89 14.24
N ARG A 287 2.25 5.17 14.22
CA ARG A 287 2.66 6.15 13.21
C ARG A 287 4.17 6.37 13.19
N LEU A 288 4.80 6.48 14.36
CA LEU A 288 6.23 6.68 14.49
C LEU A 288 7.04 5.43 14.11
N TYR A 289 6.52 4.23 14.38
CA TYR A 289 7.15 2.98 13.95
C TYR A 289 7.05 2.80 12.44
N MET A 290 5.95 3.26 11.83
CA MET A 290 5.79 3.21 10.37
C MET A 290 6.83 4.06 9.62
N ASP A 291 7.37 5.13 10.22
CA ASP A 291 8.50 5.88 9.63
C ASP A 291 9.69 4.95 9.37
N PHE A 292 9.99 4.05 10.31
CA PHE A 292 11.09 3.11 10.19
C PHE A 292 10.85 2.07 9.09
N LEU A 293 9.61 1.57 8.97
CA LEU A 293 9.24 0.59 7.96
C LEU A 293 9.28 1.19 6.55
N ARG A 294 8.76 2.42 6.38
CA ARG A 294 8.91 3.17 5.13
C ARG A 294 10.38 3.38 4.77
N MET A 295 11.16 3.91 5.70
CA MET A 295 12.59 4.18 5.50
C MET A 295 13.35 2.91 5.09
N GLU A 296 13.01 1.76 5.69
CA GLU A 296 13.60 0.48 5.31
C GLU A 296 13.26 0.08 3.86
N GLY A 297 12.00 0.23 3.43
CA GLY A 297 11.59 -0.05 2.05
C GLY A 297 12.26 0.87 1.02
N GLU A 298 12.35 2.16 1.32
CA GLU A 298 13.08 3.16 0.52
C GLU A 298 14.58 2.84 0.46
N GLN A 299 15.19 2.45 1.58
CA GLN A 299 16.60 2.11 1.64
C GLN A 299 16.91 0.83 0.86
N ASN A 300 16.04 -0.18 0.92
CA ASN A 300 16.18 -1.38 0.10
C ASN A 300 16.18 -1.03 -1.39
N PHE A 301 15.33 -0.07 -1.83
CA PHE A 301 15.35 0.42 -3.22
C PHE A 301 16.68 1.07 -3.59
N LEU A 302 17.26 1.90 -2.72
CA LEU A 302 18.54 2.55 -2.97
C LEU A 302 19.69 1.55 -3.20
N LEU A 303 19.62 0.33 -2.66
CA LEU A 303 20.66 -0.69 -2.86
C LEU A 303 20.81 -1.10 -4.34
N PHE A 304 19.75 -0.98 -5.13
CA PHE A 304 19.76 -1.29 -6.56
C PHE A 304 20.37 -0.17 -7.41
N LEU A 305 20.67 1.00 -6.84
CA LEU A 305 21.28 2.12 -7.55
C LEU A 305 22.81 2.13 -7.37
N PRO A 306 23.54 2.79 -8.29
CA PRO A 306 24.97 3.04 -8.13
C PRO A 306 25.28 3.72 -6.80
N GLU A 307 26.36 3.31 -6.14
CA GLU A 307 26.73 3.76 -4.79
C GLU A 307 26.75 5.30 -4.65
N ASP A 308 27.33 5.97 -5.64
CA ASP A 308 27.48 7.44 -5.71
C ASP A 308 26.13 8.18 -5.82
N THR A 309 25.09 7.51 -6.32
CA THR A 309 23.76 8.06 -6.54
C THR A 309 22.87 7.94 -5.29
N ARG A 310 23.13 6.95 -4.42
CA ARG A 310 22.26 6.60 -3.28
C ARG A 310 22.09 7.76 -2.29
N ILE A 311 23.21 8.37 -1.87
CA ILE A 311 23.21 9.44 -0.85
C ILE A 311 22.58 10.73 -1.38
N PRO A 312 22.95 11.25 -2.57
CA PRO A 312 22.29 12.42 -3.16
C PRO A 312 20.77 12.23 -3.30
N LEU A 313 20.33 11.09 -3.82
CA LEU A 313 18.90 10.82 -4.01
C LEU A 313 18.15 10.77 -2.67
N ARG A 314 18.70 10.06 -1.68
CA ARG A 314 18.15 10.05 -0.32
C ARG A 314 18.08 11.45 0.30
N ASN A 315 19.12 12.26 0.13
CA ASN A 315 19.13 13.64 0.64
C ASN A 315 18.03 14.49 -0.01
N PHE A 316 17.75 14.26 -1.30
CA PHE A 316 16.63 14.89 -1.98
C PHE A 316 15.26 14.45 -1.44
N TRP A 317 15.09 13.16 -1.12
CA TRP A 317 13.85 12.63 -0.51
C TRP A 317 13.57 13.21 0.88
N TYR A 318 14.64 13.50 1.64
CA TYR A 318 14.59 14.02 3.01
C TYR A 318 15.06 15.47 3.12
N ARG A 319 14.92 16.26 2.05
CA ARG A 319 15.34 17.67 2.07
C ARG A 319 14.53 18.44 3.11
N GLY A 320 15.20 19.34 3.85
CA GLY A 320 14.59 20.06 4.96
C GLY A 320 14.27 19.22 6.21
N ALA A 321 14.56 17.91 6.24
CA ALA A 321 14.35 17.09 7.44
C ALA A 321 15.29 17.52 8.59
N SER A 322 14.85 17.28 9.83
CA SER A 322 15.62 17.60 11.03
C SER A 322 16.93 16.79 11.09
N SER A 323 17.93 17.31 11.81
CA SER A 323 19.22 16.62 12.01
C SER A 323 19.06 15.22 12.61
N HIS A 324 18.04 15.01 13.43
CA HIS A 324 17.78 13.73 14.06
C HIS A 324 17.23 12.69 13.08
N VAL A 325 16.25 13.06 12.24
CA VAL A 325 15.77 12.21 11.12
C VAL A 325 16.93 11.91 10.19
N LYS A 326 17.71 12.94 9.85
CA LYS A 326 18.92 12.78 9.04
C LYS A 326 19.89 11.81 9.69
N GLN A 327 20.15 11.84 10.99
CA GLN A 327 21.07 10.88 11.62
C GLN A 327 20.61 9.42 11.48
N PHE A 328 19.29 9.17 11.52
CA PHE A 328 18.74 7.83 11.31
C PHE A 328 18.81 7.42 9.83
N VAL A 329 18.33 8.29 8.94
CA VAL A 329 18.30 8.09 7.48
C VAL A 329 19.71 8.02 6.87
N LEU A 330 20.64 8.82 7.40
CA LEU A 330 22.07 8.90 7.04
C LEU A 330 22.94 7.92 7.84
N SER A 331 22.36 7.05 8.67
CA SER A 331 23.14 6.06 9.40
C SER A 331 23.92 5.16 8.43
N ASP A 332 25.10 4.69 8.83
CA ASP A 332 26.04 3.92 7.98
C ASP A 332 25.45 2.61 7.40
N THR A 333 24.19 2.27 7.67
CA THR A 333 23.51 1.13 7.04
C THR A 333 23.31 1.32 5.54
N SER A 334 23.31 2.55 5.02
CA SER A 334 23.30 2.82 3.58
C SER A 334 24.67 2.66 2.92
N LYS A 335 25.74 2.58 3.73
CA LYS A 335 27.09 2.27 3.27
C LYS A 335 27.26 0.75 3.31
N LEU A 336 26.44 0.04 2.53
CA LEU A 336 26.98 -1.21 2.01
C LEU A 336 28.10 -0.74 1.07
N ASP A 337 29.36 -0.97 1.44
CA ASP A 337 30.56 -0.67 0.64
C ASP A 337 30.63 -1.62 -0.58
N ARG A 338 29.52 -1.69 -1.33
CA ARG A 338 29.31 -2.55 -2.49
C ARG A 338 28.37 -1.84 -3.45
N ASP A 339 28.82 -1.76 -4.69
CA ASP A 339 28.02 -1.24 -5.77
C ASP A 339 26.94 -2.24 -6.23
N THR A 340 25.96 -1.77 -7.00
CA THR A 340 24.98 -2.63 -7.66
C THR A 340 25.63 -3.38 -8.84
N ASP A 341 25.15 -4.60 -9.10
CA ASP A 341 25.56 -5.40 -10.24
C ASP A 341 24.69 -5.12 -11.50
N ILE A 342 23.79 -4.13 -11.43
CA ILE A 342 23.00 -3.65 -12.57
C ILE A 342 23.88 -2.72 -13.41
N VAL A 343 23.93 -2.98 -14.72
CA VAL A 343 24.61 -2.10 -15.68
C VAL A 343 23.67 -0.96 -16.08
N TYR A 344 24.10 0.27 -15.82
CA TYR A 344 23.39 1.48 -16.20
C TYR A 344 24.01 2.12 -17.44
N HIS A 345 23.18 2.68 -18.30
CA HIS A 345 23.55 3.29 -19.57
C HIS A 345 23.20 4.78 -19.67
N THR A 346 22.59 5.35 -18.63
CA THR A 346 22.15 6.75 -18.59
C THR A 346 22.70 7.50 -17.38
N ASP A 347 22.72 8.84 -17.48
CA ASP A 347 23.07 9.72 -16.36
C ASP A 347 21.96 9.86 -15.30
N ASN A 348 20.85 9.11 -15.46
CA ASN A 348 19.75 9.06 -14.50
C ASN A 348 19.44 7.61 -14.10
N PRO A 349 20.27 7.00 -13.23
CA PRO A 349 20.13 5.59 -12.83
C PRO A 349 18.77 5.28 -12.22
N LYS A 350 18.17 6.21 -11.46
CA LYS A 350 16.82 6.02 -10.89
C LYS A 350 15.79 5.83 -12.00
N GLN A 351 15.76 6.72 -12.98
CA GLN A 351 14.80 6.64 -14.08
C GLN A 351 15.00 5.37 -14.89
N GLU A 352 16.25 4.96 -15.12
CA GLU A 352 16.60 3.73 -15.82
C GLU A 352 16.17 2.49 -15.05
N LEU A 353 16.45 2.40 -13.74
CA LEU A 353 16.00 1.29 -12.90
C LEU A 353 14.48 1.13 -12.94
N LEU A 354 13.72 2.22 -12.81
CA LEU A 354 12.27 2.19 -12.87
C LEU A 354 11.76 1.71 -14.24
N LYS A 355 12.45 2.06 -15.34
CA LYS A 355 12.13 1.55 -16.69
C LYS A 355 12.49 0.07 -16.86
N LEU A 356 13.61 -0.36 -16.28
CA LEU A 356 14.02 -1.78 -16.29
C LEU A 356 12.98 -2.64 -15.57
N LEU A 357 12.52 -2.19 -14.39
CA LEU A 357 11.44 -2.84 -13.66
C LEU A 357 10.14 -2.84 -14.49
N GLN A 358 9.75 -1.70 -15.06
CA GLN A 358 8.54 -1.62 -15.87
C GLN A 358 8.54 -2.59 -17.07
N LYS A 359 9.72 -2.86 -17.64
CA LYS A 359 9.89 -3.80 -18.75
C LYS A 359 9.93 -5.27 -18.31
N ARG A 360 10.45 -5.56 -17.12
CA ARG A 360 10.66 -6.93 -16.62
C ARG A 360 9.40 -7.53 -16.00
N GLU A 361 8.66 -6.72 -15.27
CA GLU A 361 7.67 -7.22 -14.31
C GLU A 361 6.28 -7.49 -14.95
N PRO A 362 5.60 -8.59 -14.59
CA PRO A 362 4.25 -8.87 -15.10
C PRO A 362 3.24 -7.84 -14.60
N GLY A 363 2.36 -7.40 -15.50
CA GLY A 363 1.32 -6.42 -15.19
C GLY A 363 1.82 -4.99 -14.93
N ALA A 364 3.12 -4.72 -15.06
CA ALA A 364 3.71 -3.42 -14.78
C ALA A 364 3.17 -2.30 -15.68
N GLU A 365 2.77 -2.62 -16.92
CA GLU A 365 2.14 -1.66 -17.84
C GLU A 365 0.75 -1.18 -17.39
N ALA A 366 0.14 -1.90 -16.44
CA ALA A 366 -1.12 -1.52 -15.81
C ALA A 366 -2.25 -1.20 -16.82
N HIS A 367 -2.41 -2.02 -17.86
CA HIS A 367 -3.32 -1.80 -19.00
C HIS A 367 -4.75 -1.37 -18.63
N GLY A 368 -5.27 -1.81 -17.47
CA GLY A 368 -6.58 -1.42 -16.98
C GLY A 368 -6.72 0.08 -16.66
N TYR A 369 -5.60 0.77 -16.40
CA TYR A 369 -5.53 2.19 -16.05
C TYR A 369 -5.02 3.07 -17.19
N THR A 370 -4.58 2.49 -18.31
CA THR A 370 -4.04 3.23 -19.45
C THR A 370 -5.10 4.17 -20.04
N ILE A 371 -4.73 5.44 -20.20
CA ILE A 371 -5.56 6.46 -20.82
C ILE A 371 -5.64 6.17 -22.32
N SER A 372 -6.86 6.05 -22.85
CA SER A 372 -7.11 5.91 -24.30
C SER A 372 -7.24 7.26 -25.02
N ASP A 373 -7.53 8.32 -24.29
CA ASP A 373 -7.79 9.66 -24.83
C ASP A 373 -6.53 10.55 -24.81
N PRO A 374 -6.04 11.03 -25.96
CA PRO A 374 -4.80 11.79 -26.04
C PRO A 374 -4.89 13.19 -25.40
N HIS A 375 -6.08 13.75 -25.17
CA HIS A 375 -6.22 15.09 -24.58
C HIS A 375 -5.62 15.15 -23.16
N PHE A 376 -5.79 14.07 -22.37
CA PHE A 376 -5.23 13.99 -21.01
C PHE A 376 -3.71 13.81 -20.98
N ALA A 377 -3.06 13.48 -22.10
CA ALA A 377 -1.61 13.34 -22.15
C ALA A 377 -0.88 14.65 -21.78
N GLN A 378 -1.52 15.81 -22.00
CA GLN A 378 -0.98 17.10 -21.58
C GLN A 378 -0.89 17.22 -20.05
N LEU A 379 -1.90 16.76 -19.33
CA LEU A 379 -1.91 16.80 -17.86
C LEU A 379 -0.85 15.89 -17.26
N HIS A 380 -0.58 14.76 -17.91
CA HIS A 380 0.49 13.85 -17.50
C HIS A 380 1.84 14.60 -17.53
N ASN A 381 2.22 15.25 -18.62
CA ASN A 381 3.59 15.77 -18.74
C ASN A 381 3.88 17.07 -17.97
N LEU A 382 3.00 17.51 -17.07
CA LEU A 382 3.09 18.79 -16.38
C LEU A 382 3.12 18.61 -14.86
N SER A 383 3.92 19.44 -14.21
CA SER A 383 3.89 19.67 -12.77
C SER A 383 3.87 21.17 -12.48
N GLY A 384 3.28 21.59 -11.37
CA GLY A 384 3.33 22.96 -10.93
C GLY A 384 2.15 23.41 -10.06
N PRO A 385 2.16 24.69 -9.66
CA PRO A 385 1.14 25.28 -8.80
C PRO A 385 -0.32 25.11 -9.24
N PRO A 386 -0.68 25.05 -10.54
CA PRO A 386 -2.08 24.88 -10.96
C PRO A 386 -2.72 23.62 -10.37
N PHE A 387 -1.95 22.56 -10.19
CA PHE A 387 -2.47 21.29 -9.69
C PHE A 387 -2.76 21.31 -8.19
N SER A 388 -2.22 22.26 -7.44
CA SER A 388 -2.52 22.43 -6.00
C SER A 388 -3.97 22.86 -5.74
N PHE A 389 -4.68 23.34 -6.76
CA PHE A 389 -6.10 23.70 -6.68
C PHE A 389 -7.03 22.53 -7.04
N MET A 390 -6.50 21.44 -7.62
CA MET A 390 -7.29 20.25 -7.89
C MET A 390 -7.61 19.52 -6.60
N PRO A 391 -8.79 18.88 -6.49
CA PRO A 391 -9.09 18.05 -5.34
C PRO A 391 -8.30 16.74 -5.40
N GLU A 392 -8.22 16.06 -4.25
CA GLU A 392 -7.47 14.80 -4.09
C GLU A 392 -7.87 13.74 -5.12
N ALA A 393 -9.18 13.52 -5.30
CA ALA A 393 -9.71 12.58 -6.28
C ALA A 393 -10.97 13.14 -6.97
N ALA A 394 -10.95 13.23 -8.29
CA ALA A 394 -12.10 13.58 -9.12
C ALA A 394 -12.45 12.44 -10.07
N PHE A 395 -13.75 12.15 -10.24
CA PHE A 395 -14.23 11.21 -11.27
C PHE A 395 -14.81 11.97 -12.45
N VAL A 396 -14.41 11.58 -13.65
CA VAL A 396 -14.76 12.26 -14.89
C VAL A 396 -15.53 11.30 -15.78
N GLU A 397 -16.74 11.68 -16.16
CA GLU A 397 -17.47 11.06 -17.25
C GLU A 397 -17.26 11.84 -18.55
N VAL A 398 -16.80 11.14 -19.58
CA VAL A 398 -16.70 11.67 -20.95
C VAL A 398 -17.77 11.00 -21.81
N LEU A 399 -18.69 11.82 -22.30
CA LEU A 399 -19.75 11.42 -23.23
C LEU A 399 -19.22 11.52 -24.66
N GLY A 400 -18.88 10.37 -25.25
CA GLY A 400 -18.36 10.25 -26.61
C GLY A 400 -19.44 10.26 -27.70
N ALA A 401 -19.01 10.44 -28.95
CA ALA A 401 -19.91 10.33 -30.10
C ALA A 401 -20.53 8.92 -30.20
N GLY A 402 -21.83 8.83 -30.47
CA GLY A 402 -22.54 7.55 -30.60
C GLY A 402 -22.91 6.86 -29.27
N GLY A 403 -22.78 7.54 -28.13
CA GLY A 403 -23.16 7.01 -26.81
C GLY A 403 -22.11 6.13 -26.14
N VAL A 404 -20.86 6.15 -26.62
CA VAL A 404 -19.73 5.51 -25.94
C VAL A 404 -19.32 6.38 -24.76
N GLU A 405 -19.35 5.81 -23.56
CA GLU A 405 -19.04 6.50 -22.32
C GLU A 405 -17.71 6.00 -21.78
N GLN A 406 -16.80 6.93 -21.51
CA GLN A 406 -15.53 6.64 -20.84
C GLN A 406 -15.52 7.28 -19.47
N VAL A 407 -14.91 6.58 -18.52
CA VAL A 407 -14.76 7.05 -17.14
C VAL A 407 -13.29 7.12 -16.79
N TYR A 408 -12.91 8.23 -16.18
CA TYR A 408 -11.55 8.49 -15.72
C TYR A 408 -11.53 8.93 -14.27
N SER A 409 -10.39 8.74 -13.61
CA SER A 409 -10.06 9.41 -12.35
C SER A 409 -8.93 10.39 -12.58
N ILE A 410 -9.04 11.58 -11.99
CA ILE A 410 -7.93 12.53 -11.86
C ILE A 410 -7.53 12.55 -10.39
N ILE A 411 -6.29 12.15 -10.11
CA ILE A 411 -5.72 12.07 -8.77
C ILE A 411 -4.69 13.18 -8.60
N HIS A 412 -4.90 14.07 -7.65
CA HIS A 412 -3.89 15.07 -7.27
C HIS A 412 -2.78 14.39 -6.45
N ASN A 413 -1.53 14.64 -6.82
CA ASN A 413 -0.37 14.14 -6.11
C ASN A 413 0.35 15.35 -5.50
N ALA A 414 0.11 15.61 -4.22
CA ALA A 414 0.73 16.71 -3.52
C ALA A 414 2.21 16.39 -3.22
N SER A 415 3.08 17.36 -3.49
CA SER A 415 4.51 17.22 -3.25
C SER A 415 4.93 17.81 -1.90
N TYR A 416 5.83 17.09 -1.23
CA TYR A 416 6.37 17.48 0.07
C TYR A 416 7.90 17.39 0.06
N SER A 417 8.55 18.27 0.83
CA SER A 417 9.99 18.20 1.05
C SER A 417 10.40 16.86 1.67
N ASN A 418 9.61 16.36 2.65
CA ASN A 418 9.74 15.04 3.28
C ASN A 418 8.50 14.68 4.13
N ASN A 419 8.33 13.39 4.45
CA ASN A 419 7.23 12.84 5.27
C ASN A 419 7.70 12.41 6.67
N ALA A 420 8.82 12.94 7.15
CA ALA A 420 9.51 12.43 8.34
C ALA A 420 9.04 13.05 9.66
N GLN A 421 7.96 13.85 9.65
CA GLN A 421 7.44 14.54 10.83
C GLN A 421 5.93 14.33 10.91
N VAL A 422 5.45 14.05 12.12
CA VAL A 422 4.02 13.79 12.38
C VAL A 422 3.15 15.05 12.23
N PHE A 423 3.70 16.22 12.57
CA PHE A 423 2.96 17.49 12.62
C PHE A 423 3.46 18.48 11.56
N LYS A 424 2.73 19.59 11.38
CA LYS A 424 3.10 20.73 10.53
C LYS A 424 3.38 20.36 9.06
N GLU A 425 2.60 19.43 8.52
CA GLU A 425 2.75 18.97 7.13
C GLU A 425 2.66 20.10 6.10
N ALA A 426 1.80 21.09 6.35
CA ALA A 426 1.65 22.27 5.50
C ALA A 426 2.97 23.05 5.32
N GLU A 427 3.84 23.11 6.33
CA GLU A 427 5.15 23.79 6.25
C GLU A 427 6.12 23.08 5.29
N ARG A 428 5.81 21.84 4.89
CA ARG A 428 6.62 21.02 3.99
C ARG A 428 6.06 20.91 2.58
N ARG A 429 4.91 21.52 2.28
CA ARG A 429 4.30 21.50 0.95
C ARG A 429 5.19 22.19 -0.07
N ILE A 430 5.25 21.63 -1.28
CA ILE A 430 5.94 22.19 -2.43
C ILE A 430 4.97 22.22 -3.61
N PRO A 431 4.07 23.23 -3.68
CA PRO A 431 3.09 23.38 -4.76
C PRO A 431 3.71 23.35 -6.17
N SER A 432 4.94 23.84 -6.32
CA SER A 432 5.65 23.85 -7.60
C SER A 432 6.01 22.46 -8.14
N GLU A 433 5.94 21.43 -7.30
CA GLU A 433 6.21 20.04 -7.66
C GLU A 433 4.93 19.19 -7.68
N ASP A 434 3.75 19.77 -7.49
CA ASP A 434 2.49 19.04 -7.59
C ASP A 434 2.22 18.62 -9.02
N TYR A 435 1.50 17.51 -9.20
CA TYR A 435 1.05 17.05 -10.50
C TYR A 435 -0.23 16.24 -10.34
N VAL A 436 -0.91 15.96 -11.45
CA VAL A 436 -2.08 15.08 -11.48
C VAL A 436 -1.77 13.79 -12.22
N THR A 437 -2.34 12.69 -11.75
CA THR A 437 -2.34 11.40 -12.44
C THR A 437 -3.74 11.15 -12.97
N VAL A 438 -3.88 11.07 -14.28
CA VAL A 438 -5.14 10.71 -14.93
C VAL A 438 -5.11 9.23 -15.30
N VAL A 439 -6.18 8.50 -15.02
CA VAL A 439 -6.28 7.07 -15.31
C VAL A 439 -7.66 6.72 -15.83
N LYS A 440 -7.76 5.64 -16.61
CA LYS A 440 -9.04 5.01 -16.91
C LYS A 440 -9.62 4.33 -15.66
N GLY A 441 -10.93 4.42 -15.49
CA GLY A 441 -11.66 3.80 -14.39
C GLY A 441 -11.56 4.58 -13.08
N PHE A 442 -11.68 3.86 -11.97
CA PHE A 442 -11.80 4.44 -10.62
C PHE A 442 -10.55 4.17 -9.78
N ILE A 443 -9.97 5.23 -9.21
CA ILE A 443 -8.99 5.16 -8.12
C ILE A 443 -9.47 6.09 -6.99
N GLY A 444 -9.55 5.56 -5.77
CA GLY A 444 -10.07 6.29 -4.61
C GLY A 444 -11.48 5.85 -4.21
N SER A 445 -11.72 5.79 -2.90
CA SER A 445 -13.05 5.47 -2.34
C SER A 445 -13.91 6.71 -2.06
N TYR A 446 -13.30 7.90 -2.12
CA TYR A 446 -13.87 9.18 -1.69
C TYR A 446 -13.72 10.25 -2.78
N PRO A 447 -14.50 10.19 -3.87
CA PRO A 447 -14.46 11.25 -4.87
C PRO A 447 -14.87 12.58 -4.24
N ASN A 448 -14.05 13.60 -4.43
CA ASN A 448 -14.33 14.96 -3.99
C ASN A 448 -15.25 15.68 -4.98
N VAL A 449 -15.15 15.38 -6.27
CA VAL A 449 -15.97 16.01 -7.31
C VAL A 449 -16.22 15.04 -8.46
N PHE A 450 -17.38 15.17 -9.08
CA PHE A 450 -17.71 14.57 -10.36
C PHE A 450 -17.68 15.62 -11.44
N PHE A 451 -16.99 15.33 -12.53
CA PHE A 451 -17.07 16.09 -13.77
C PHE A 451 -17.86 15.26 -14.80
N GLN A 452 -18.70 15.92 -15.57
CA GLN A 452 -19.38 15.32 -16.71
C GLN A 452 -19.28 16.26 -17.90
N LEU A 453 -18.64 15.80 -18.97
CA LEU A 453 -18.44 16.61 -20.17
C LEU A 453 -18.56 15.79 -21.45
N ARG A 454 -18.76 16.48 -22.56
CA ARG A 454 -18.74 15.86 -23.89
C ARG A 454 -17.31 15.79 -24.38
N GLU A 455 -17.01 14.78 -25.20
CA GLU A 455 -15.68 14.58 -25.80
C GLU A 455 -15.13 15.86 -26.46
N LYS A 456 -15.97 16.63 -27.17
CA LYS A 456 -15.57 17.90 -27.81
C LYS A 456 -15.12 19.00 -26.84
N ASP A 457 -15.47 18.90 -25.56
CA ASP A 457 -15.17 19.91 -24.54
C ASP A 457 -13.88 19.55 -23.75
N LEU A 458 -13.28 18.37 -24.02
CA LEU A 458 -12.07 17.87 -23.33
C LEU A 458 -10.87 18.81 -23.42
N ASP A 459 -10.61 19.34 -24.62
CA ASP A 459 -9.51 20.28 -24.86
C ASP A 459 -9.62 21.53 -23.97
N SER A 460 -10.83 22.09 -23.87
CA SER A 460 -11.10 23.26 -23.05
C SER A 460 -11.01 22.94 -21.55
N PHE A 461 -11.48 21.76 -21.15
CA PHE A 461 -11.39 21.28 -19.77
C PHE A 461 -9.93 21.11 -19.32
N VAL A 462 -9.09 20.44 -20.12
CA VAL A 462 -7.67 20.26 -19.84
C VAL A 462 -6.94 21.61 -19.76
N LYS A 463 -7.21 22.52 -20.71
CA LYS A 463 -6.63 23.87 -20.68
C LYS A 463 -7.06 24.66 -19.44
N ALA A 464 -8.31 24.53 -19.01
CA ALA A 464 -8.80 25.18 -17.79
C ALA A 464 -8.07 24.68 -16.54
N ILE A 465 -7.82 23.36 -16.43
CA ILE A 465 -7.02 22.78 -15.33
C ILE A 465 -5.59 23.34 -15.33
N ILE A 466 -4.92 23.38 -16.50
CA ILE A 466 -3.54 23.91 -16.63
C ILE A 466 -3.49 25.42 -16.31
N ALA A 467 -4.58 26.13 -16.56
CA ALA A 467 -4.71 27.57 -16.34
C ALA A 467 -5.06 27.96 -14.89
N LEU A 468 -5.35 27.02 -13.99
CA LEU A 468 -5.70 27.34 -12.60
C LEU A 468 -4.61 28.16 -11.90
N ARG A 469 -4.98 29.30 -11.31
CA ARG A 469 -4.11 30.17 -10.50
C ARG A 469 -4.72 30.54 -9.16
N SER A 470 -6.02 30.32 -8.95
CA SER A 470 -6.71 30.59 -7.69
C SER A 470 -7.89 29.65 -7.41
N GLU A 471 -8.47 29.76 -6.21
CA GLU A 471 -9.70 29.05 -5.83
C GLU A 471 -10.90 29.52 -6.67
N GLU A 472 -10.91 30.77 -7.13
CA GLU A 472 -11.95 31.28 -8.04
C GLU A 472 -11.87 30.61 -9.41
N ASP A 473 -10.67 30.39 -9.96
CA ASP A 473 -10.50 29.64 -11.21
C ASP A 473 -11.02 28.20 -11.07
N TYR A 474 -10.76 27.57 -9.92
CA TYR A 474 -11.27 26.23 -9.63
C TYR A 474 -12.80 26.23 -9.49
N ALA A 475 -13.39 27.22 -8.81
CA ALA A 475 -14.84 27.37 -8.73
C ALA A 475 -15.49 27.56 -10.11
N GLU A 476 -14.82 28.25 -11.04
CA GLU A 476 -15.27 28.40 -12.43
C GLU A 476 -15.18 27.08 -13.21
N LEU A 477 -14.10 26.31 -13.02
CA LEU A 477 -13.95 24.96 -13.58
C LEU A 477 -15.09 24.04 -13.11
N VAL A 478 -15.38 24.04 -11.81
CA VAL A 478 -16.49 23.26 -11.22
C VAL A 478 -17.84 23.77 -11.71
N SER A 479 -18.01 25.08 -11.91
CA SER A 479 -19.26 25.63 -12.44
C SER A 479 -19.49 25.26 -13.91
N SER A 480 -18.42 25.14 -14.70
CA SER A 480 -18.47 24.79 -16.11
C SER A 480 -18.68 23.30 -16.36
N TYR A 481 -18.05 22.43 -15.56
CA TYR A 481 -17.98 20.98 -15.85
C TYR A 481 -18.40 20.08 -14.67
N GLY A 482 -18.46 20.62 -13.46
CA GLY A 482 -18.71 19.88 -12.23
C GLY A 482 -20.19 19.59 -12.00
N VAL A 483 -20.49 18.44 -11.38
CA VAL A 483 -21.85 18.04 -11.01
C VAL A 483 -22.03 18.24 -9.51
N ARG A 484 -22.64 19.35 -9.11
CA ARG A 484 -22.86 19.67 -7.68
C ARG A 484 -23.86 18.70 -7.05
N ARG A 485 -23.77 18.50 -5.73
CA ARG A 485 -24.65 17.57 -4.97
C ARG A 485 -26.14 17.92 -5.07
N ASN A 486 -26.47 19.19 -5.28
CA ASN A 486 -27.84 19.67 -5.45
C ASN A 486 -28.33 19.64 -6.92
N ALA A 487 -27.49 19.22 -7.87
CA ALA A 487 -27.91 19.04 -9.26
C ALA A 487 -28.92 17.88 -9.35
N SER A 488 -29.98 18.05 -10.13
CA SER A 488 -31.02 17.02 -10.31
C SER A 488 -30.49 15.70 -10.87
N GLY A 489 -29.40 15.75 -11.64
CA GLY A 489 -28.73 14.57 -12.20
C GLY A 489 -27.67 13.91 -11.31
N PHE A 490 -27.37 14.47 -10.13
CA PHE A 490 -26.27 14.02 -9.27
C PHE A 490 -26.34 12.52 -8.92
N TRP A 491 -27.48 12.07 -8.38
CA TRP A 491 -27.67 10.67 -7.99
C TRP A 491 -27.66 9.73 -9.20
N LYS A 492 -28.21 10.16 -10.33
CA LYS A 492 -28.17 9.39 -11.58
C LYS A 492 -26.74 9.17 -12.05
N LEU A 493 -25.87 10.17 -11.97
CA LEU A 493 -24.45 10.03 -12.31
C LEU A 493 -23.73 9.13 -11.30
N SER A 494 -23.98 9.29 -10.00
CA SER A 494 -23.44 8.42 -8.95
C SER A 494 -23.80 6.95 -9.18
N ASP A 495 -25.06 6.65 -9.47
CA ASP A 495 -25.54 5.30 -9.77
C ASP A 495 -24.91 4.74 -11.05
N LYS A 496 -24.70 5.60 -12.05
CA LYS A 496 -24.04 5.24 -13.30
C LYS A 496 -22.56 4.90 -13.09
N PHE A 497 -21.84 5.66 -12.28
CA PHE A 497 -20.47 5.31 -11.89
C PHE A 497 -20.41 3.99 -11.14
N HIS A 498 -21.34 3.75 -10.20
CA HIS A 498 -21.39 2.46 -9.51
C HIS A 498 -21.72 1.30 -10.47
N ALA A 499 -22.66 1.48 -11.40
CA ALA A 499 -22.99 0.49 -12.41
C ALA A 499 -21.79 0.21 -13.35
N HIS A 500 -21.06 1.25 -13.76
CA HIS A 500 -19.82 1.12 -14.52
C HIS A 500 -18.78 0.33 -13.73
N TYR A 501 -18.56 0.68 -12.45
CA TYR A 501 -17.60 -0.02 -11.60
C TYR A 501 -17.95 -1.50 -11.47
N LYS A 502 -19.21 -1.83 -11.21
CA LYS A 502 -19.70 -3.21 -11.12
C LYS A 502 -19.58 -3.96 -12.44
N LYS A 503 -19.74 -3.29 -13.59
CA LYS A 503 -19.61 -3.93 -14.92
C LYS A 503 -18.18 -4.36 -15.21
N TYR A 504 -17.18 -3.52 -14.90
CA TYR A 504 -15.78 -3.79 -15.27
C TYR A 504 -14.98 -4.46 -14.15
N TYR A 505 -15.38 -4.27 -12.88
CA TYR A 505 -14.72 -4.81 -11.70
C TYR A 505 -15.76 -5.37 -10.70
N PRO A 506 -16.55 -6.40 -11.08
CA PRO A 506 -17.70 -6.87 -10.30
C PRO A 506 -17.33 -7.40 -8.90
N ARG A 507 -16.07 -7.80 -8.68
CA ARG A 507 -15.60 -8.35 -7.41
C ARG A 507 -15.01 -7.28 -6.48
N GLU A 508 -14.57 -6.15 -7.02
CA GLU A 508 -14.01 -5.03 -6.27
C GLU A 508 -15.03 -3.91 -6.04
N ALA A 509 -16.07 -3.84 -6.87
CA ALA A 509 -17.03 -2.76 -6.85
C ALA A 509 -17.79 -2.66 -5.52
N GLY A 510 -17.69 -1.49 -4.91
CA GLY A 510 -18.54 -1.05 -3.80
C GLY A 510 -19.10 0.34 -4.07
N LEU A 511 -20.02 0.79 -3.20
CA LEU A 511 -20.50 2.16 -3.22
C LEU A 511 -19.37 3.11 -2.80
N PHE A 512 -19.19 4.21 -3.53
CA PHE A 512 -18.26 5.27 -3.16
C PHE A 512 -18.81 6.07 -1.96
N ASP A 513 -17.91 6.57 -1.12
CA ASP A 513 -18.27 7.36 0.06
C ASP A 513 -18.23 8.85 -0.28
N LEU A 514 -19.41 9.46 -0.33
CA LEU A 514 -19.60 10.87 -0.72
C LEU A 514 -19.50 11.85 0.47
N ASN A 515 -19.07 11.40 1.65
CA ASN A 515 -18.91 12.29 2.80
C ASN A 515 -17.83 13.38 2.61
N ARG A 516 -16.93 13.19 1.62
CA ARG A 516 -15.86 14.16 1.26
C ARG A 516 -16.13 14.89 -0.05
N TYR A 517 -17.35 14.77 -0.58
CA TYR A 517 -17.75 15.43 -1.80
C TYR A 517 -17.88 16.94 -1.55
N ASP A 518 -17.21 17.74 -2.36
CA ASP A 518 -17.13 19.18 -2.22
C ASP A 518 -18.50 19.83 -2.44
N ASN A 519 -18.78 20.87 -1.66
CA ASN A 519 -20.02 21.64 -1.74
C ASN A 519 -19.80 23.06 -2.28
N ARG A 520 -18.56 23.40 -2.65
CA ARG A 520 -18.19 24.70 -3.24
C ARG A 520 -18.87 24.94 -4.58
#